data_AF-A0A5M3YXL4-F1
#
_entry.id   AF-A0A5M3YXL4-F1
#
_cell.length_a   1.000
_cell.length_b   1.000
_cell.length_c   1.000
_cell.angle_alpha   90.00
_cell.angle_beta   90.00
_cell.angle_gamma   90.00
#
_symmetry.space_group_name_H-M   'P 1'
#
loop_
_entity.id
_entity.type
_entity.pdbx_description
1 polymer ?
#
loop_
_entity_poly.entity_id
_entity_poly.type
_entity_poly.pdbx_seq_one_letter_code
_entity_poly.pdbx_strand_id
1 'polypeptide(L)'
;MDALTSRTLLLLGSGPGIGVAVASRFAQERFDHVALFARTQSQLQQGKEAIQFATQKVGRQVIVKTWQVDVSDMIQLKGALEEVESFGTLECVYFNPARVGESMFFDFPTEKIGSDFQISVIALYVTAKWAMPLLLKTRENNPGADYKPSILITSSLLPVDPIPELFSLSLVKAAQENIVKSLEKTFKA
;
A
#
# COMPACT_ATOMS: atom_id res chain seq x y z
N MET A 1 0.17 -25.65 4.83
CA MET A 1 -0.89 -24.72 4.38
C MET A 1 -0.66 -24.51 2.91
N ASP A 2 -1.63 -24.86 2.05
CA ASP A 2 -1.51 -24.61 0.62
C ASP A 2 -1.50 -23.10 0.37
N ALA A 3 -0.51 -22.63 -0.40
CA ALA A 3 -0.31 -21.20 -0.70
C ALA A 3 -1.58 -20.53 -1.26
N LEU A 4 -2.45 -21.29 -1.93
CA LEU A 4 -3.71 -20.83 -2.53
C LEU A 4 -4.82 -20.49 -1.52
N THR A 5 -4.61 -20.71 -0.22
CA THR A 5 -5.61 -20.42 0.84
C THR A 5 -5.15 -19.41 1.89
N SER A 6 -3.89 -18.95 1.81
CA SER A 6 -3.30 -18.05 2.81
C SER A 6 -3.60 -16.60 2.47
N ARG A 7 -4.19 -15.86 3.42
CA ARG A 7 -4.69 -14.50 3.20
C ARG A 7 -3.56 -13.49 3.26
N THR A 8 -3.37 -12.74 2.17
CA THR A 8 -2.24 -11.83 1.99
C THR A 8 -2.66 -10.37 2.11
N LEU A 9 -1.95 -9.64 2.99
CA LEU A 9 -1.89 -8.18 3.01
C LEU A 9 -0.63 -7.71 2.27
N LEU A 10 -0.79 -6.90 1.23
CA LEU A 10 0.32 -6.17 0.61
C LEU A 10 0.42 -4.76 1.21
N LEU A 11 1.54 -4.43 1.84
CA LEU A 11 1.89 -3.09 2.30
C LEU A 11 2.90 -2.47 1.34
N LEU A 12 2.52 -1.38 0.66
CA LEU A 12 3.45 -0.52 -0.04
C LEU A 12 3.83 0.65 0.86
N GLY A 13 5.13 0.91 1.01
CA GLY A 13 5.63 2.01 1.83
C GLY A 13 5.68 1.66 3.32
N SER A 14 6.44 0.63 3.68
CA SER A 14 6.69 0.20 5.06
C SER A 14 7.65 1.11 5.85
N GLY A 15 7.71 2.41 5.51
CA GLY A 15 8.50 3.38 6.27
C GLY A 15 8.04 3.47 7.73
N PRO A 16 8.85 4.08 8.62
CA PRO A 16 8.50 4.21 10.03
C PRO A 16 7.14 4.93 10.19
N GLY A 17 6.33 4.47 11.15
CA GLY A 17 5.03 5.06 11.46
C GLY A 17 3.84 4.20 11.04
N ILE A 18 2.94 4.79 10.24
CA ILE A 18 1.58 4.29 10.03
C ILE A 18 1.56 2.91 9.34
N GLY A 19 2.37 2.70 8.30
CA GLY A 19 2.34 1.47 7.50
C GLY A 19 2.57 0.20 8.34
N VAL A 20 3.68 0.16 9.10
CA VAL A 20 4.02 -1.01 9.94
C VAL A 20 3.01 -1.20 11.08
N ALA A 21 2.51 -0.11 11.68
CA ALA A 21 1.50 -0.19 12.73
C ALA A 21 0.17 -0.79 12.22
N VAL A 22 -0.29 -0.34 11.05
CA VAL A 22 -1.49 -0.87 10.39
C VAL A 22 -1.29 -2.34 10.02
N ALA A 23 -0.16 -2.68 9.38
CA ALA A 23 0.11 -4.06 9.00
C ALA A 23 0.23 -4.99 10.21
N SER A 24 0.84 -4.52 11.31
CA SER A 24 0.91 -5.27 12.57
C SER A 24 -0.49 -5.55 13.11
N ARG A 25 -1.34 -4.52 13.19
CA ARG A 25 -2.72 -4.66 13.67
C ARG A 25 -3.54 -5.60 12.78
N PHE A 26 -3.41 -5.48 11.46
CA PHE A 26 -4.14 -6.30 10.50
C PHE A 26 -3.70 -7.76 10.58
N ALA A 27 -2.41 -8.03 10.68
CA ALA A 27 -1.84 -9.37 10.81
C ALA A 27 -2.23 -10.05 12.14
N GLN A 28 -2.39 -9.29 13.22
CA GLN A 28 -2.90 -9.81 14.50
C GLN A 28 -4.36 -10.30 14.41
N GLU A 29 -5.13 -9.81 13.45
CA GLU A 29 -6.57 -10.08 13.36
C GLU A 29 -6.90 -11.12 12.30
N ARG A 30 -6.43 -10.94 11.06
CA ARG A 30 -6.97 -11.71 9.92
C ARG A 30 -5.92 -12.26 8.96
N PHE A 31 -4.85 -11.55 8.68
CA PHE A 31 -3.92 -11.97 7.62
C PHE A 31 -2.95 -13.04 8.10
N ASP A 32 -2.66 -13.99 7.20
CA ASP A 32 -1.71 -15.08 7.44
C ASP A 32 -0.34 -14.71 6.84
N HIS A 33 -0.37 -13.96 5.74
CA HIS A 33 0.79 -13.49 4.99
C HIS A 33 0.82 -11.95 4.92
N VAL A 34 2.01 -11.37 5.07
CA VAL A 34 2.23 -9.93 4.84
C VAL A 34 3.38 -9.75 3.85
N ALA A 35 3.10 -9.07 2.74
CA ALA A 35 4.09 -8.62 1.78
C ALA A 35 4.48 -7.17 2.05
N LEU A 36 5.76 -6.91 2.33
CA LEU A 36 6.27 -5.59 2.68
C LEU A 36 7.13 -5.01 1.57
N PHE A 37 6.75 -3.85 1.04
CA PHE A 37 7.53 -3.12 0.05
C PHE A 37 8.10 -1.83 0.67
N ALA A 38 9.41 -1.65 0.54
CA ALA A 38 10.09 -0.40 0.83
C ALA A 38 11.45 -0.36 0.11
N ARG A 39 12.02 0.84 0.02
CA ARG A 39 13.31 1.07 -0.66
C ARG A 39 14.51 0.62 0.16
N THR A 40 14.39 0.65 1.48
CA THR A 40 15.52 0.50 2.40
C THR A 40 15.45 -0.85 3.11
N GLN A 41 16.48 -1.67 2.93
CA GLN A 41 16.56 -3.02 3.51
C GLN A 41 16.44 -3.02 5.05
N SER A 42 17.03 -2.04 5.74
CA SER A 42 16.93 -1.95 7.20
C SER A 42 15.51 -1.65 7.67
N GLN A 43 14.74 -0.82 6.94
CA GLN A 43 13.34 -0.55 7.24
C GLN A 43 12.46 -1.78 7.01
N LEU A 44 12.74 -2.55 5.96
CA LEU A 44 12.06 -3.82 5.70
C LEU A 44 12.29 -4.82 6.84
N GLN A 45 13.54 -4.95 7.30
CA GLN A 45 13.89 -5.85 8.38
C GLN A 45 13.22 -5.45 9.69
N GLN A 46 13.27 -4.16 10.06
CA GLN A 46 12.60 -3.65 11.26
C GLN A 46 11.08 -3.81 11.18
N GLY A 47 10.47 -3.51 10.03
CA GLY A 47 9.03 -3.68 9.83
C GLY A 47 8.60 -5.14 9.93
N LYS A 48 9.40 -6.05 9.38
CA LYS A 48 9.18 -7.50 9.50
C LYS A 48 9.21 -7.96 10.95
N GLU A 49 10.26 -7.59 11.69
CA GLU A 49 10.42 -7.95 13.10
C GLU A 49 9.26 -7.39 13.95
N ALA A 50 8.87 -6.14 13.72
CA ALA A 50 7.77 -5.50 14.44
C ALA A 50 6.43 -6.23 14.23
N ILE A 51 6.11 -6.61 12.98
CA ILE A 51 4.88 -7.34 12.66
C ILE A 51 4.91 -8.74 13.30
N GLN A 52 6.03 -9.46 13.17
CA GLN A 52 6.17 -10.80 13.75
C GLN A 52 6.05 -10.76 15.28
N PHE A 53 6.67 -9.76 15.93
CA PHE A 53 6.55 -9.56 17.37
C PHE A 53 5.11 -9.24 17.78
N ALA A 54 4.41 -8.38 17.03
CA ALA A 54 3.02 -8.05 17.30
C ALA A 54 2.09 -9.28 17.18
N THR A 55 2.26 -10.12 16.17
CA THR A 55 1.42 -11.31 15.97
C THR A 55 1.70 -12.40 17.00
N GLN A 56 2.96 -12.56 17.42
CA GLN A 56 3.32 -13.50 18.50
C GLN A 56 2.61 -13.17 19.82
N LYS A 57 2.44 -11.88 20.14
CA LYS A 57 1.71 -11.45 21.35
C LYS A 57 0.26 -11.91 21.42
N VAL A 58 -0.35 -12.22 20.28
CA VAL A 58 -1.73 -12.73 20.19
C VAL A 58 -1.77 -14.21 19.77
N GLY A 59 -0.64 -14.92 19.87
CA GLY A 59 -0.55 -16.34 19.56
C GLY A 59 -0.68 -16.69 18.07
N ARG A 60 -0.54 -15.71 17.16
CA ARG A 60 -0.61 -15.95 15.71
C ARG A 60 0.77 -16.06 15.09
N GLN A 61 0.90 -17.01 14.17
CA GLN A 61 2.05 -17.13 13.28
C GLN A 61 1.72 -16.51 11.93
N VAL A 62 2.48 -15.51 11.52
CA VAL A 62 2.30 -14.79 10.26
C VAL A 62 3.61 -14.85 9.47
N ILE A 63 3.51 -15.17 8.18
CA ILE A 63 4.66 -15.16 7.27
C ILE A 63 4.81 -13.76 6.71
N VAL A 64 5.95 -13.13 7.00
CA VAL A 64 6.26 -11.80 6.48
C VAL A 64 7.41 -11.92 5.48
N LYS A 65 7.12 -11.57 4.22
CA LYS A 65 8.11 -11.51 3.13
C LYS A 65 8.32 -10.05 2.72
N THR A 66 9.55 -9.72 2.36
CA THR A 66 9.99 -8.35 2.08
C THR A 66 10.49 -8.24 0.65
N TRP A 67 10.15 -7.15 -0.02
CA TRP A 67 10.64 -6.79 -1.34
C TRP A 67 11.27 -5.40 -1.26
N GLN A 68 12.55 -5.33 -1.64
CA GLN A 68 13.24 -4.06 -1.79
C GLN A 68 12.84 -3.42 -3.12
N VAL A 69 11.97 -2.42 -3.06
CA VAL A 69 11.34 -1.82 -4.25
C VAL A 69 11.31 -0.31 -4.11
N ASP A 70 11.80 0.39 -5.13
CA ASP A 70 11.43 1.77 -5.37
C ASP A 70 10.13 1.82 -6.16
N VAL A 71 9.05 2.27 -5.49
CA VAL A 71 7.73 2.37 -6.12
C VAL A 71 7.67 3.40 -7.24
N SER A 72 8.64 4.29 -7.36
CA SER A 72 8.77 5.21 -8.51
C SER A 72 9.40 4.55 -9.74
N ASP A 73 10.05 3.40 -9.59
CA ASP A 73 10.52 2.57 -10.70
C ASP A 73 9.40 1.60 -11.11
N MET A 74 8.74 1.90 -12.23
CA MET A 74 7.59 1.12 -12.71
C MET A 74 7.96 -0.29 -13.17
N ILE A 75 9.22 -0.55 -13.53
CA ILE A 75 9.68 -1.88 -13.91
C ILE A 75 9.83 -2.72 -12.64
N GLN A 76 10.52 -2.19 -11.63
CA GLN A 76 10.67 -2.87 -10.33
C GLN A 76 9.31 -3.09 -9.65
N LEU A 77 8.45 -2.07 -9.63
CA LEU A 77 7.13 -2.17 -9.01
C LEU A 77 6.31 -3.30 -9.65
N LYS A 78 6.20 -3.34 -10.98
CA LYS A 78 5.41 -4.37 -11.67
C LYS A 78 5.95 -5.77 -11.43
N GLY A 79 7.27 -5.97 -11.55
CA GLY A 79 7.89 -7.28 -11.31
C GLY A 79 7.64 -7.76 -9.87
N ALA A 80 7.78 -6.88 -8.88
CA ALA A 80 7.51 -7.24 -7.49
C ALA A 80 6.02 -7.54 -7.24
N LEU A 81 5.09 -6.81 -7.86
CA LEU A 81 3.65 -7.11 -7.76
C LEU A 81 3.31 -8.50 -8.33
N GLU A 82 3.91 -8.88 -9.46
CA GLU A 82 3.76 -10.23 -10.05
C GLU A 82 4.27 -11.32 -9.09
N GLU A 83 5.41 -11.10 -8.41
CA GLU A 83 5.90 -12.04 -7.41
C GLU A 83 4.97 -12.18 -6.20
N VAL A 84 4.29 -11.10 -5.78
CA VAL A 84 3.33 -11.12 -4.67
C VAL A 84 2.10 -11.96 -5.00
N GLU A 85 1.67 -12.01 -6.26
CA GLU A 85 0.52 -12.81 -6.69
C GLU A 85 0.70 -14.31 -6.36
N SER A 86 1.95 -14.79 -6.43
CA SER A 86 2.30 -16.18 -6.07
C SER A 86 2.49 -16.41 -4.56
N PHE A 87 2.47 -15.36 -3.74
CA PHE A 87 2.72 -15.45 -2.30
C PHE A 87 1.48 -15.91 -1.50
N GLY A 88 0.27 -15.63 -2.01
CA GLY A 88 -0.99 -16.08 -1.43
C GLY A 88 -2.17 -15.32 -2.00
N THR A 89 -3.37 -15.57 -1.49
CA THR A 89 -4.59 -14.91 -1.95
C THR A 89 -4.60 -13.45 -1.50
N LEU A 90 -4.51 -12.52 -2.45
CA LEU A 90 -4.57 -11.09 -2.15
C LEU A 90 -5.97 -10.71 -1.64
N GLU A 91 -6.03 -10.22 -0.40
CA GLU A 91 -7.25 -9.74 0.23
C GLU A 91 -7.21 -8.25 0.53
N CYS A 92 -6.02 -7.69 0.76
CA CYS A 92 -5.88 -6.28 1.04
C CYS A 92 -4.59 -5.70 0.47
N VAL A 93 -4.70 -4.51 -0.11
CA VAL A 93 -3.56 -3.65 -0.41
C VAL A 93 -3.63 -2.42 0.49
N TYR A 94 -2.56 -2.12 1.21
CA TYR A 94 -2.39 -0.87 1.95
C TYR A 94 -1.31 -0.03 1.27
N PHE A 95 -1.74 1.02 0.58
CA PHE A 95 -0.86 1.93 -0.14
C PHE A 95 -0.55 3.16 0.73
N ASN A 96 0.70 3.25 1.19
CA ASN A 96 1.22 4.33 2.03
C ASN A 96 2.40 5.16 1.45
N PRO A 97 3.08 4.85 0.32
CA PRO A 97 4.23 5.64 -0.09
C PRO A 97 3.89 7.13 -0.30
N ALA A 98 4.73 7.99 0.28
CA ALA A 98 4.72 9.44 0.06
C ALA A 98 6.07 10.04 0.47
N ARG A 99 6.46 11.15 -0.15
CA ARG A 99 7.47 12.06 0.41
C ARG A 99 6.74 13.04 1.33
N VAL A 100 7.05 13.01 2.62
CA VAL A 100 6.57 14.01 3.58
C VAL A 100 7.72 14.97 3.86
N GLY A 101 7.58 16.21 3.41
CA GLY A 101 8.58 17.23 3.60
C GLY A 101 8.18 18.53 2.92
N GLU A 102 8.88 19.59 3.29
CA GLU A 102 8.65 20.92 2.76
C GLU A 102 8.73 20.94 1.22
N SER A 103 7.86 21.75 0.64
CA SER A 103 7.80 22.10 -0.77
C SER A 103 7.11 23.45 -0.85
N MET A 104 7.90 24.52 -0.83
CA MET A 104 7.38 25.88 -0.94
C MET A 104 6.76 26.12 -2.31
N PHE A 105 5.59 26.74 -2.34
CA PHE A 105 4.70 26.80 -3.50
C PHE A 105 5.39 27.22 -4.82
N PHE A 106 6.21 28.28 -4.80
CA PHE A 106 6.89 28.79 -6.01
C PHE A 106 8.37 28.37 -6.14
N ASP A 107 8.95 27.80 -5.09
CA ASP A 107 10.39 27.50 -5.04
C ASP A 107 10.69 26.01 -5.17
N PHE A 108 9.67 25.15 -5.04
CA PHE A 108 9.88 23.71 -5.11
C PHE A 108 10.13 23.25 -6.56
N PRO A 109 11.24 22.55 -6.86
CA PRO A 109 11.60 22.20 -8.24
C PRO A 109 10.56 21.32 -8.93
N THR A 110 10.26 21.63 -10.19
CA THR A 110 9.28 20.91 -11.02
C THR A 110 9.59 19.43 -11.16
N GLU A 111 10.88 19.07 -11.22
CA GLU A 111 11.33 17.67 -11.33
C GLU A 111 11.01 16.89 -10.05
N LYS A 112 11.04 17.57 -8.88
CA LYS A 112 10.67 16.98 -7.60
C LYS A 112 9.16 16.83 -7.47
N ILE A 113 8.37 17.77 -7.99
CA ILE A 113 6.91 17.58 -8.13
C ILE A 113 6.63 16.33 -8.97
N GLY A 114 7.26 16.21 -10.14
CA GLY A 114 7.13 15.02 -10.99
C GLY A 114 7.51 13.72 -10.27
N SER A 115 8.57 13.74 -9.47
CA SER A 115 9.00 12.59 -8.64
C SER A 115 7.95 12.22 -7.58
N ASP A 116 7.36 13.21 -6.90
CA ASP A 116 6.31 12.97 -5.90
C ASP A 116 5.04 12.37 -6.55
N PHE A 117 4.71 12.80 -7.77
CA PHE A 117 3.63 12.21 -8.58
C PHE A 117 3.93 10.75 -8.97
N GLN A 118 5.17 10.43 -9.34
CA GLN A 118 5.54 9.03 -9.64
C GLN A 118 5.34 8.13 -8.41
N ILE A 119 5.79 8.58 -7.23
CA ILE A 119 5.69 7.82 -5.98
C ILE A 119 4.24 7.65 -5.51
N SER A 120 3.45 8.71 -5.53
CA SER A 120 2.16 8.73 -4.83
C SER A 120 0.98 8.47 -5.76
N VAL A 121 1.07 8.88 -7.01
CA VAL A 121 -0.07 8.88 -7.96
C VAL A 121 0.08 7.77 -8.98
N ILE A 122 1.19 7.75 -9.73
CA ILE A 122 1.41 6.75 -10.78
C ILE A 122 1.59 5.36 -10.18
N ALA A 123 2.39 5.22 -9.12
CA ALA A 123 2.54 3.95 -8.41
C ALA A 123 1.21 3.45 -7.83
N LEU A 124 0.36 4.33 -7.30
CA LEU A 124 -0.99 3.95 -6.82
C LEU A 124 -1.83 3.43 -7.98
N TYR A 125 -1.86 4.13 -9.11
CA TYR A 125 -2.61 3.70 -10.28
C TYR A 125 -2.13 2.35 -10.82
N VAL A 126 -0.81 2.14 -10.95
CA VAL A 126 -0.22 0.86 -11.37
C VAL A 126 -0.59 -0.25 -10.39
N THR A 127 -0.47 0.00 -9.10
CA THR A 127 -0.84 -0.96 -8.05
C THR A 127 -2.33 -1.29 -8.12
N ALA A 128 -3.22 -0.30 -8.26
CA ALA A 128 -4.66 -0.52 -8.37
C ALA A 128 -5.01 -1.30 -9.64
N LYS A 129 -4.40 -0.97 -10.78
CA LYS A 129 -4.61 -1.69 -12.05
C LYS A 129 -4.29 -3.18 -11.92
N TRP A 130 -3.22 -3.52 -11.21
CA TRP A 130 -2.86 -4.91 -10.93
C TRP A 130 -3.77 -5.55 -9.86
N ALA A 131 -4.03 -4.85 -8.76
CA ALA A 131 -4.73 -5.41 -7.60
C ALA A 131 -6.23 -5.63 -7.85
N MET A 132 -6.90 -4.73 -8.57
CA MET A 132 -8.36 -4.75 -8.68
C MET A 132 -8.92 -6.04 -9.29
N PRO A 133 -8.39 -6.58 -10.42
CA PRO A 133 -8.81 -7.89 -10.93
C PRO A 133 -8.64 -9.03 -9.90
N LEU A 134 -7.54 -9.02 -9.14
CA LEU A 134 -7.28 -10.03 -8.11
C LEU A 134 -8.26 -9.93 -6.95
N LEU A 135 -8.50 -8.72 -6.44
CA LEU A 135 -9.45 -8.48 -5.34
C LEU A 135 -10.89 -8.85 -5.73
N LEU A 136 -11.30 -8.56 -6.97
CA LEU A 136 -12.61 -8.97 -7.49
C LEU A 136 -12.74 -10.49 -7.58
N LYS A 137 -11.72 -11.17 -8.11
CA LYS A 137 -11.66 -12.63 -8.16
C LYS A 137 -11.70 -13.25 -6.77
N THR A 138 -10.97 -12.68 -5.81
CA THR A 138 -11.01 -13.11 -4.40
C THR A 138 -12.42 -12.98 -3.83
N ARG A 139 -13.12 -11.88 -4.12
CA ARG A 139 -14.52 -11.68 -3.71
C ARG A 139 -15.46 -12.70 -4.33
N GLU A 140 -15.33 -12.96 -5.63
CA GLU A 140 -16.15 -13.93 -6.37
C GLU A 140 -15.97 -15.37 -5.87
N ASN A 141 -14.73 -15.74 -5.54
CA ASN A 141 -14.40 -17.06 -5.02
C ASN A 141 -14.82 -17.27 -3.55
N ASN A 142 -15.21 -16.20 -2.84
CA ASN A 142 -15.60 -16.25 -1.43
C ASN A 142 -16.99 -15.64 -1.22
N PRO A 143 -18.05 -16.20 -1.85
CA PRO A 143 -19.40 -15.67 -1.70
C PRO A 143 -19.86 -15.80 -0.23
N GLY A 144 -20.48 -14.73 0.29
CA GLY A 144 -21.00 -14.72 1.67
C GLY A 144 -19.95 -14.52 2.76
N ALA A 145 -18.70 -14.24 2.39
CA ALA A 145 -17.68 -13.96 3.38
C ALA A 145 -17.96 -12.66 4.15
N ASP A 146 -17.58 -12.62 5.43
CA ASP A 146 -17.77 -11.51 6.36
C ASP A 146 -16.83 -10.32 6.12
N TYR A 147 -16.12 -10.32 4.98
CA TYR A 147 -15.14 -9.31 4.60
C TYR A 147 -15.27 -8.95 3.13
N LYS A 148 -14.67 -7.81 2.79
CA LYS A 148 -14.58 -7.32 1.43
C LYS A 148 -13.11 -7.11 1.09
N PRO A 149 -12.57 -7.83 0.09
CA PRO A 149 -11.24 -7.53 -0.41
C PRO A 149 -11.13 -6.05 -0.79
N SER A 150 -10.05 -5.39 -0.38
CA SER A 150 -9.98 -3.92 -0.35
C SER A 150 -8.63 -3.37 -0.78
N ILE A 151 -8.64 -2.17 -1.36
CA ILE A 151 -7.47 -1.31 -1.49
C ILE A 151 -7.67 -0.11 -0.56
N LEU A 152 -6.72 0.10 0.34
CA LEU A 152 -6.71 1.16 1.33
C LEU A 152 -5.56 2.12 1.00
N ILE A 153 -5.83 3.42 0.98
CA ILE A 153 -4.87 4.44 0.59
C ILE A 153 -4.70 5.40 1.76
N THR A 154 -3.46 5.63 2.17
CA THR A 154 -3.17 6.62 3.22
C THR A 154 -3.36 8.02 2.66
N SER A 155 -4.40 8.71 3.13
CA SER A 155 -4.72 10.08 2.73
C SER A 155 -4.35 11.09 3.84
N SER A 156 -4.87 12.31 3.73
CA SER A 156 -4.71 13.42 4.69
C SER A 156 -5.85 14.42 4.50
N LEU A 157 -5.85 15.53 5.25
CA LEU A 157 -6.75 16.67 5.03
C LEU A 157 -6.37 17.50 3.79
N LEU A 158 -5.15 17.34 3.26
CA LEU A 158 -4.59 18.17 2.19
C LEU A 158 -5.38 18.22 0.86
N PRO A 159 -6.16 17.19 0.46
CA PRO A 159 -7.07 17.33 -0.69
C PRO A 159 -8.15 18.40 -0.51
N VAL A 160 -8.51 18.70 0.75
CA VAL A 160 -9.58 19.64 1.13
C VAL A 160 -9.00 20.99 1.55
N ASP A 161 -7.97 20.99 2.39
CA ASP A 161 -7.33 22.18 2.92
C ASP A 161 -5.80 22.10 2.72
N PRO A 162 -5.28 22.58 1.57
CA PRO A 162 -3.87 22.46 1.23
C PRO A 162 -3.00 23.40 2.07
N ILE A 163 -1.85 22.91 2.52
CA ILE A 163 -0.86 23.71 3.26
C ILE A 163 0.20 24.21 2.27
N PRO A 164 0.45 25.53 2.11
CA PRO A 164 1.39 26.08 1.13
C PRO A 164 2.82 25.54 1.25
N GLU A 165 3.30 25.28 2.47
CA GLU A 165 4.63 24.73 2.76
C GLU A 165 4.72 23.24 2.40
N LEU A 166 3.58 22.57 2.20
CA LEU A 166 3.45 21.18 1.76
C LEU A 166 2.81 21.11 0.36
N PHE A 167 3.10 22.09 -0.50
CA PHE A 167 2.49 22.24 -1.82
C PHE A 167 2.47 20.94 -2.65
N SER A 168 3.64 20.32 -2.89
CA SER A 168 3.77 19.11 -3.71
C SER A 168 3.02 17.93 -3.10
N LEU A 169 3.08 17.78 -1.77
CA LEU A 169 2.33 16.73 -1.06
C LEU A 169 0.81 16.96 -1.20
N SER A 170 0.35 18.21 -1.13
CA SER A 170 -1.06 18.56 -1.30
C SER A 170 -1.57 18.23 -2.70
N LEU A 171 -0.78 18.54 -3.74
CA LEU A 171 -1.09 18.17 -5.13
C LEU A 171 -1.30 16.67 -5.29
N VAL A 172 -0.35 15.86 -4.81
CA VAL A 172 -0.44 14.40 -4.99
C VAL A 172 -1.54 13.78 -4.15
N LYS A 173 -1.86 14.33 -2.97
CA LYS A 173 -2.98 13.86 -2.15
C LYS A 173 -4.33 14.15 -2.80
N ALA A 174 -4.49 15.32 -3.41
CA ALA A 174 -5.68 15.63 -4.21
C ALA A 174 -5.83 14.68 -5.41
N ALA A 175 -4.73 14.38 -6.11
CA ALA A 175 -4.74 13.42 -7.20
C ALA A 175 -5.06 11.99 -6.73
N GLN A 176 -4.54 11.55 -5.59
CA GLN A 176 -4.90 10.27 -4.99
C GLN A 176 -6.39 10.20 -4.64
N GLU A 177 -6.95 11.27 -4.06
CA GLU A 177 -8.39 11.34 -3.75
C GLU A 177 -9.26 11.18 -5.01
N ASN A 178 -8.84 11.81 -6.12
CA ASN A 178 -9.50 11.65 -7.40
C ASN A 178 -9.47 10.19 -7.89
N ILE A 179 -8.33 9.50 -7.78
CA ILE A 179 -8.22 8.08 -8.15
C ILE A 179 -9.18 7.23 -7.32
N VAL A 180 -9.21 7.43 -5.99
CA VAL A 180 -10.09 6.65 -5.10
C VAL A 180 -11.57 6.89 -5.41
N LYS A 181 -11.98 8.15 -5.61
CA LYS A 181 -13.35 8.50 -6.01
C LYS A 181 -13.72 7.90 -7.37
N SER A 182 -12.76 7.81 -8.29
CA SER A 182 -12.97 7.19 -9.60
C SER A 182 -13.14 5.68 -9.48
N LEU A 183 -12.26 4.99 -8.73
CA LEU A 183 -12.39 3.56 -8.44
C LEU A 183 -13.74 3.25 -7.77
N GLU A 184 -14.13 4.05 -6.78
CA GLU A 184 -15.40 3.90 -6.10
C GLU A 184 -16.56 3.98 -7.10
N LYS A 185 -16.58 4.96 -8.00
CA LYS A 185 -17.61 5.08 -9.04
C LYS A 185 -17.57 3.95 -10.06
N THR A 186 -16.39 3.43 -10.40
CA THR A 186 -16.23 2.32 -11.35
C THR A 186 -16.73 0.99 -10.79
N PHE A 187 -16.54 0.75 -9.48
CA PHE A 187 -16.84 -0.54 -8.84
C PHE A 187 -18.02 -0.48 -7.86
N LYS A 188 -18.67 0.67 -7.72
CA LYS A 188 -20.01 0.77 -7.12
C LYS A 188 -20.98 0.01 -8.01
N ALA A 189 -21.50 -1.08 -7.46
CA ALA A 189 -22.74 -1.71 -7.91
C ALA A 189 -23.94 -0.89 -7.40
#